data_AF-A0ABD0YJF1-F1
#
_entry.id   AF-A0ABD0YJF1-F1
#
_cell.length_a   1.000
_cell.length_b   1.000
_cell.length_c   1.000
_cell.angle_alpha   90.00
_cell.angle_beta   90.00
_cell.angle_gamma   90.00
#
_symmetry.space_group_name_H-M   'P 1'
#
loop_
_entity.id
_entity.type
_entity.pdbx_description
1 polymer ?
#
loop_
_entity_poly.entity_id
_entity_poly.type
_entity_poly.pdbx_seq_one_letter_code
_entity_poly.pdbx_strand_id
1 'polypeptide(L)'
;MCEEEEDYGLEYSEDSNSEPDVDLENQYYNSKALKEDDPKLALASFQKVLDLESGEKGEWGFKALKQMIKIHFKLNNYSEMMSKYKQLLTYIKSAVTRNHSEKSINSILDYISTSKNMELLQDFYETTLEALKDAKNDRLWFKTNTKLGKLYYDREDYNKLAKILKQLHQSCKTDDGEDDLKKGTQLLEIYALEIQMYTAQKNNKKLKALYEQSLHIKEGEFEKAHTDFFEAFKNYDESGSPRRTTCLKYLVLANMLMKSGINPFDSQEAKPYKNDPEILAMTNLVSSYQNNDINEFETILKTHRKNIMDDPFIKEHIEDLLRNIRTQVLIKLIKPYTRIHIPFISRELNIDASEVESLLVSCILDNTVRGKIDQVNQVLELSKESVCGARYTAIDKWTHQLTTLQQTVTNKMA
;
A
#
# COMPACT_ATOMS: atom_id res chain seq x y z
N MET A 1 -24.04 -27.26 13.28
CA MET A 1 -24.48 -27.81 11.98
C MET A 1 -23.84 -26.95 10.92
N CYS A 2 -22.71 -27.40 10.38
CA CYS A 2 -22.07 -26.79 9.23
C CYS A 2 -22.12 -27.88 8.16
N GLU A 3 -22.83 -27.59 7.08
CA GLU A 3 -23.03 -28.47 5.94
C GLU A 3 -21.68 -28.69 5.24
N GLU A 4 -21.32 -29.96 5.02
CA GLU A 4 -20.21 -30.35 4.17
C GLU A 4 -20.65 -30.17 2.72
N GLU A 5 -20.15 -29.12 2.04
CA GLU A 5 -20.22 -29.05 0.59
C GLU A 5 -19.34 -30.18 0.01
N GLU A 6 -19.99 -31.24 -0.43
CA GLU A 6 -19.40 -32.33 -1.22
C GLU A 6 -18.92 -31.78 -2.57
N ASP A 7 -17.64 -31.40 -2.64
CA ASP A 7 -16.95 -31.12 -3.90
C ASP A 7 -16.72 -32.44 -4.67
N TYR A 8 -17.76 -32.87 -5.40
CA TYR A 8 -17.67 -33.93 -6.41
C TYR A 8 -16.92 -33.41 -7.66
N GLY A 9 -15.64 -33.08 -7.48
CA GLY A 9 -14.70 -32.86 -8.57
C GLY A 9 -14.17 -34.20 -9.08
N LEU A 10 -14.87 -34.82 -10.04
CA LEU A 10 -14.31 -35.90 -10.87
C LEU A 10 -13.18 -35.32 -11.74
N GLU A 11 -11.96 -35.25 -11.19
CA GLU A 11 -10.73 -35.04 -11.96
C GLU A 11 -10.46 -36.34 -12.74
N TYR A 12 -10.93 -36.40 -13.99
CA TYR A 12 -10.45 -37.38 -14.95
C TYR A 12 -8.97 -37.09 -15.22
N SER A 13 -8.08 -37.89 -14.64
CA SER A 13 -6.66 -37.88 -15.00
C SER A 13 -6.52 -38.41 -16.43
N GLU A 14 -6.17 -37.53 -17.37
CA GLU A 14 -5.70 -37.94 -18.69
C GLU A 14 -4.43 -38.80 -18.53
N ASP A 15 -4.46 -39.95 -19.21
CA ASP A 15 -3.49 -41.03 -19.27
C ASP A 15 -2.02 -40.65 -19.00
N SER A 16 -1.51 -41.12 -17.85
CA SER A 16 -0.11 -41.49 -17.68
C SER A 16 -0.07 -42.98 -17.32
N ASN A 17 0.42 -43.79 -18.26
CA ASN A 17 0.58 -45.24 -18.17
C ASN A 17 1.56 -45.66 -17.05
N SER A 18 1.08 -45.71 -15.82
CA SER A 18 1.62 -46.54 -14.74
C SER A 18 0.42 -47.11 -14.00
N GLU A 19 0.20 -48.42 -14.08
CA GLU A 19 -0.86 -49.10 -13.33
C GLU A 19 -0.80 -48.63 -11.86
N PRO A 20 -1.87 -47.99 -11.32
CA PRO A 20 -1.89 -47.66 -9.91
C PRO A 20 -1.93 -48.99 -9.15
N ASP A 21 -0.99 -49.17 -8.22
CA ASP A 21 -0.90 -50.33 -7.37
C ASP A 21 -2.20 -50.45 -6.55
N VAL A 22 -3.15 -51.25 -7.06
CA VAL A 22 -4.57 -51.35 -6.63
C VAL A 22 -4.67 -51.61 -5.12
N ASP A 23 -3.66 -52.26 -4.55
CA ASP A 23 -3.56 -52.56 -3.13
C ASP A 23 -3.32 -51.32 -2.25
N LEU A 24 -2.56 -50.33 -2.73
CA LEU A 24 -2.31 -49.07 -2.02
C LEU A 24 -3.57 -48.19 -1.99
N GLU A 25 -4.29 -48.13 -3.12
CA GLU A 25 -5.53 -47.36 -3.25
C GLU A 25 -6.63 -47.94 -2.36
N ASN A 26 -6.82 -49.27 -2.40
CA ASN A 26 -7.80 -49.96 -1.56
C ASN A 26 -7.52 -49.77 -0.07
N GLN A 27 -6.25 -49.85 0.36
CA GLN A 27 -5.89 -49.61 1.76
C GLN A 27 -6.09 -48.15 2.17
N TYR A 28 -5.84 -47.18 1.28
CA TYR A 28 -6.07 -45.77 1.56
C TYR A 28 -7.56 -45.47 1.77
N TYR A 29 -8.46 -45.98 0.92
CA TYR A 29 -9.91 -45.78 1.10
C TYR A 29 -10.45 -46.48 2.34
N ASN A 30 -9.98 -47.69 2.65
CA ASN A 30 -10.32 -48.38 3.90
C ASN A 30 -9.88 -47.55 5.13
N SER A 31 -8.68 -46.95 5.08
CA SER A 31 -8.17 -46.08 6.14
C SER A 31 -8.95 -44.77 6.26
N LYS A 32 -9.46 -44.25 5.13
CA LYS A 32 -10.29 -43.04 5.09
C LYS A 32 -11.67 -43.27 5.70
N ALA A 33 -12.29 -44.43 5.46
CA ALA A 33 -13.56 -44.80 6.09
C ALA A 33 -13.41 -44.87 7.62
N LEU A 34 -12.32 -45.46 8.11
CA LEU A 34 -12.01 -45.57 9.55
C LEU A 34 -11.75 -44.22 10.25
N LYS A 35 -11.62 -43.11 9.51
CA LYS A 35 -11.35 -41.78 10.07
C LYS A 35 -12.51 -41.23 10.89
N GLU A 36 -13.75 -41.54 10.50
CA GLU A 36 -14.98 -41.13 11.18
C GLU A 36 -15.19 -41.95 12.46
N ASP A 37 -14.90 -43.25 12.40
CA ASP A 37 -15.18 -44.19 13.50
C ASP A 37 -14.08 -44.22 14.57
N ASP A 38 -12.81 -44.39 14.19
CA ASP A 38 -11.70 -44.59 15.13
C ASP A 38 -10.38 -43.93 14.65
N PRO A 39 -10.10 -42.68 15.10
CA PRO A 39 -8.95 -41.92 14.60
C PRO A 39 -7.59 -42.56 14.94
N LYS A 40 -7.49 -43.34 16.02
CA LYS A 40 -6.24 -44.05 16.37
C LYS A 40 -5.97 -45.27 15.49
N LEU A 41 -7.01 -46.01 15.13
CA LEU A 41 -6.88 -47.16 14.22
C LEU A 41 -6.61 -46.67 12.80
N ALA A 42 -7.26 -45.58 12.38
CA ALA A 42 -6.99 -44.94 11.11
C ALA A 42 -5.51 -44.55 10.96
N LEU A 43 -4.87 -44.00 12.00
CA LEU A 43 -3.44 -43.68 11.98
C LEU A 43 -2.55 -44.91 11.75
N ALA A 44 -2.86 -46.04 12.40
CA ALA A 44 -2.14 -47.29 12.18
C ALA A 44 -2.33 -47.82 10.76
N SER A 45 -3.54 -47.69 10.20
CA SER A 45 -3.84 -48.08 8.82
C SER A 45 -3.14 -47.19 7.80
N PHE A 46 -3.12 -45.87 8.00
CA PHE A 46 -2.34 -44.95 7.16
C PHE A 46 -0.83 -45.17 7.27
N GLN A 47 -0.33 -45.59 8.43
CA GLN A 47 1.08 -45.96 8.59
C GLN A 47 1.43 -47.20 7.75
N LYS A 48 0.53 -48.18 7.63
CA LYS A 48 0.75 -49.35 6.77
C LYS A 48 0.86 -48.98 5.29
N VAL A 49 0.08 -48.00 4.83
CA VAL A 49 0.19 -47.46 3.46
C VAL A 49 1.60 -46.88 3.23
N LEU A 50 2.13 -46.15 4.20
CA LEU A 50 3.50 -45.61 4.14
C LEU A 50 4.57 -46.71 4.15
N ASP A 51 4.38 -47.76 4.93
CA ASP A 51 5.34 -48.87 5.04
C ASP A 51 5.37 -49.70 3.74
N LEU A 52 4.23 -49.84 3.05
CA LEU A 52 4.14 -50.53 1.75
C LEU A 52 4.80 -49.73 0.62
N GLU A 53 4.86 -48.41 0.75
CA GLU A 53 5.42 -47.50 -0.25
C GLU A 53 6.94 -47.31 -0.12
N SER A 54 7.62 -48.15 0.67
CA SER A 54 9.05 -48.04 1.02
C SER A 54 10.04 -48.18 -0.15
N GLY A 55 9.58 -48.27 -1.40
CA GLY A 55 10.41 -48.37 -2.61
C GLY A 55 10.40 -47.11 -3.47
N GLU A 56 9.23 -46.56 -3.77
CA GLU A 56 9.06 -45.37 -4.62
C GLU A 56 8.07 -44.42 -3.96
N LYS A 57 8.52 -43.18 -3.67
CA LYS A 57 7.64 -42.16 -3.10
C LYS A 57 6.56 -41.80 -4.13
N GLY A 58 5.33 -42.22 -3.88
CA GLY A 58 4.19 -42.00 -4.74
C GLY A 58 3.22 -40.95 -4.21
N GLU A 59 2.13 -40.78 -4.95
CA GLU A 59 1.06 -39.83 -4.63
C GLU A 59 0.21 -40.30 -3.43
N TRP A 60 0.09 -41.62 -3.24
CA TRP A 60 -0.73 -42.21 -2.19
C TRP A 60 -0.15 -42.01 -0.79
N GLY A 61 1.17 -42.07 -0.61
CA GLY A 61 1.83 -41.70 0.64
C GLY A 61 1.67 -40.25 1.01
N PHE A 62 1.73 -39.38 0.01
CA PHE A 62 1.50 -37.96 0.22
C PHE A 62 0.07 -37.69 0.68
N LYS A 63 -0.92 -38.34 0.06
CA LYS A 63 -2.34 -38.29 0.47
C LYS A 63 -2.54 -38.86 1.88
N ALA A 64 -1.90 -39.99 2.20
CA ALA A 64 -1.95 -40.62 3.52
C ALA A 64 -1.36 -39.71 4.60
N LEU A 65 -0.16 -39.17 4.39
CA LEU A 65 0.49 -38.23 5.32
C LEU A 65 -0.37 -36.99 5.57
N LYS A 66 -0.99 -36.43 4.52
CA LYS A 66 -1.92 -35.29 4.66
C LYS A 66 -3.10 -35.62 5.58
N GLN A 67 -3.69 -36.81 5.48
CA GLN A 67 -4.77 -37.22 6.37
C GLN A 67 -4.27 -37.49 7.79
N MET A 68 -3.10 -38.13 7.95
CA MET A 68 -2.50 -38.35 9.27
C MET A 68 -2.27 -37.03 10.00
N ILE A 69 -1.76 -36.01 9.32
CA ILE A 69 -1.56 -34.67 9.90
C ILE A 69 -2.89 -34.06 10.39
N LYS A 70 -3.97 -34.19 9.59
CA LYS A 70 -5.31 -33.71 9.99
C LYS A 70 -5.85 -34.47 11.21
N ILE A 71 -5.60 -35.77 11.31
CA ILE A 71 -6.05 -36.61 12.44
C ILE A 71 -5.24 -36.28 13.71
N HIS A 72 -3.90 -36.22 13.62
CA HIS A 72 -3.06 -35.84 14.76
C HIS A 72 -3.39 -34.44 15.28
N PHE A 73 -3.74 -33.51 14.39
CA PHE A 73 -4.21 -32.19 14.79
C PHE A 73 -5.55 -32.25 15.55
N LYS A 74 -6.53 -33.05 15.08
CA LYS A 74 -7.80 -33.27 15.82
C LYS A 74 -7.58 -33.92 17.20
N LEU A 75 -6.56 -34.76 17.33
CA LEU A 75 -6.21 -35.45 18.58
C LEU A 75 -5.31 -34.62 19.53
N ASN A 76 -4.91 -33.40 19.15
CA ASN A 76 -3.97 -32.54 19.89
C ASN A 76 -2.56 -33.15 20.09
N ASN A 77 -2.16 -34.11 19.25
CA ASN A 77 -0.83 -34.73 19.29
C ASN A 77 0.16 -33.96 18.38
N TYR A 78 0.61 -32.80 18.84
CA TYR A 78 1.39 -31.87 18.00
C TYR A 78 2.82 -32.33 17.68
N SER A 79 3.46 -33.10 18.57
CA SER A 79 4.83 -33.60 18.37
C SER A 79 4.93 -34.59 17.21
N GLU A 80 4.02 -35.57 17.18
CA GLU A 80 3.94 -36.55 16.10
C GLU A 80 3.49 -35.90 14.79
N MET A 81 2.55 -34.95 14.86
CA MET A 81 2.12 -34.16 13.71
C MET A 81 3.31 -33.46 13.03
N MET A 82 4.20 -32.84 13.81
CA MET A 82 5.40 -32.18 13.29
C MET A 82 6.36 -33.17 12.62
N SER A 83 6.52 -34.36 13.19
CA SER A 83 7.33 -35.44 12.59
C SER A 83 6.76 -35.88 11.24
N LYS A 84 5.45 -36.13 11.17
CA LYS A 84 4.75 -36.49 9.92
C LYS A 84 4.76 -35.35 8.90
N TYR A 85 4.69 -34.11 9.35
CA TYR A 85 4.82 -32.95 8.47
C TYR A 85 6.22 -32.85 7.86
N LYS A 86 7.28 -33.04 8.65
CA LYS A 86 8.66 -33.11 8.12
C LYS A 86 8.81 -34.23 7.09
N GLN A 87 8.19 -35.39 7.32
CA GLN A 87 8.17 -36.47 6.34
C GLN A 87 7.47 -36.02 5.04
N LEU A 88 6.30 -35.39 5.13
CA LEU A 88 5.55 -34.85 3.98
C LEU A 88 6.37 -33.85 3.17
N LEU A 89 7.14 -32.98 3.82
CA LEU A 89 7.99 -32.00 3.14
C LEU A 89 9.07 -32.67 2.25
N THR A 90 9.49 -33.91 2.55
CA THR A 90 10.45 -34.64 1.71
C THR A 90 9.86 -35.14 0.39
N TYR A 91 8.54 -35.24 0.26
CA TYR A 91 7.85 -35.67 -0.96
C TYR A 91 7.73 -34.55 -1.99
N ILE A 92 7.95 -33.28 -1.58
CA ILE A 92 7.82 -32.08 -2.44
C ILE A 92 8.81 -32.11 -3.62
N LYS A 93 9.99 -32.71 -3.45
CA LYS A 93 11.05 -32.69 -4.47
C LYS A 93 10.90 -33.80 -5.54
N SER A 94 10.31 -34.94 -5.19
CA SER A 94 10.46 -36.18 -5.98
C SER A 94 9.17 -36.84 -6.41
N ALA A 95 8.08 -36.69 -5.66
CA ALA A 95 6.90 -37.56 -5.80
C ALA A 95 5.65 -36.85 -6.34
N VAL A 96 5.57 -35.54 -6.14
CA VAL A 96 4.32 -34.79 -6.32
C VAL A 96 4.56 -33.52 -7.11
N THR A 97 3.63 -33.18 -7.99
CA THR A 97 3.71 -31.93 -8.76
C THR A 97 3.75 -30.70 -7.83
N ARG A 98 4.44 -29.65 -8.28
CA ARG A 98 4.57 -28.40 -7.52
C ARG A 98 3.22 -27.75 -7.18
N ASN A 99 2.22 -27.89 -8.06
CA ASN A 99 0.88 -27.36 -7.83
C ASN A 99 0.11 -28.17 -6.77
N HIS A 100 0.21 -29.50 -6.80
CA HIS A 100 -0.49 -30.36 -5.83
C HIS A 100 0.11 -30.24 -4.43
N SER A 101 1.44 -30.11 -4.33
CA SER A 101 2.12 -29.82 -3.07
C SER A 101 1.75 -28.44 -2.52
N GLU A 102 1.66 -27.40 -3.37
CA GLU A 102 1.23 -26.05 -2.97
C GLU A 102 -0.21 -26.02 -2.45
N LYS A 103 -1.18 -26.64 -3.16
CA LYS A 103 -2.57 -26.75 -2.69
C LYS A 103 -2.65 -27.48 -1.35
N SER A 104 -1.87 -28.55 -1.18
CA SER A 104 -1.89 -29.34 0.05
C SER A 104 -1.25 -28.62 1.24
N ILE A 105 -0.14 -27.91 1.03
CA ILE A 105 0.49 -27.07 2.07
C ILE A 105 -0.47 -25.94 2.48
N ASN A 106 -1.08 -25.24 1.53
CA ASN A 106 -2.04 -24.18 1.84
C ASN A 106 -3.24 -24.73 2.63
N SER A 107 -3.83 -25.84 2.19
CA SER A 107 -4.94 -26.49 2.91
C SER A 107 -4.57 -26.89 4.34
N ILE A 108 -3.34 -27.38 4.56
CA ILE A 108 -2.84 -27.72 5.91
C ILE A 108 -2.64 -26.43 6.72
N LEU A 109 -2.00 -25.41 6.16
CA LEU A 109 -1.73 -24.14 6.85
C LEU A 109 -3.03 -23.40 7.22
N ASP A 110 -4.04 -23.41 6.36
CA ASP A 110 -5.35 -22.81 6.63
C ASP A 110 -6.07 -23.58 7.76
N TYR A 111 -5.99 -24.91 7.75
CA TYR A 111 -6.55 -25.73 8.83
C TYR A 111 -5.84 -25.52 10.18
N ILE A 112 -4.51 -25.44 10.18
CA ILE A 112 -3.71 -25.17 11.40
C ILE A 112 -3.90 -23.73 11.88
N SER A 113 -4.12 -22.77 10.98
CA SER A 113 -4.39 -21.37 11.34
C SER A 113 -5.68 -21.19 12.14
N THR A 114 -6.58 -22.18 12.13
CA THR A 114 -7.76 -22.23 13.02
C THR A 114 -7.37 -22.53 14.47
N SER A 115 -6.20 -23.12 14.71
CA SER A 115 -5.70 -23.36 16.07
C SER A 115 -5.26 -22.07 16.76
N LYS A 116 -5.46 -22.01 18.07
CA LYS A 116 -5.05 -20.86 18.90
C LYS A 116 -3.60 -20.95 19.38
N ASN A 117 -2.88 -22.02 19.07
CA ASN A 117 -1.54 -22.22 19.60
C ASN A 117 -0.48 -21.58 18.67
N MET A 118 -0.11 -20.35 19.04
CA MET A 118 0.74 -19.48 18.23
C MET A 118 2.20 -19.99 18.13
N GLU A 119 2.69 -20.74 19.11
CA GLU A 119 4.04 -21.32 19.07
C GLU A 119 4.14 -22.47 18.07
N LEU A 120 3.15 -23.36 18.05
CA LEU A 120 3.08 -24.43 17.06
C LEU A 120 3.01 -23.86 15.66
N LEU A 121 2.15 -22.86 15.44
CA LEU A 121 1.99 -22.24 14.13
C LEU A 121 3.30 -21.61 13.63
N GLN A 122 4.12 -21.04 14.52
CA GLN A 122 5.46 -20.55 14.19
C GLN A 122 6.39 -21.70 13.74
N ASP A 123 6.47 -22.79 14.50
CA ASP A 123 7.32 -23.94 14.17
C ASP A 123 6.93 -24.57 12.82
N PHE A 124 5.62 -24.63 12.53
CA PHE A 124 5.11 -25.05 11.23
C PHE A 124 5.59 -24.11 10.13
N TYR A 125 5.37 -22.79 10.24
CA TYR A 125 5.81 -21.86 9.21
C TYR A 125 7.32 -21.87 8.98
N GLU A 126 8.15 -21.94 10.03
CA GLU A 126 9.60 -21.99 9.91
C GLU A 126 10.09 -23.25 9.19
N THR A 127 9.56 -24.41 9.59
CA THR A 127 9.92 -25.69 8.95
C THR A 127 9.41 -25.78 7.51
N THR A 128 8.22 -25.23 7.21
CA THR A 128 7.75 -25.09 5.83
C THR A 128 8.70 -24.22 5.01
N LEU A 129 9.12 -23.07 5.53
CA LEU A 129 10.00 -22.13 4.82
C LEU A 129 11.39 -22.72 4.57
N GLU A 130 11.95 -23.48 5.50
CA GLU A 130 13.22 -24.18 5.32
C GLU A 130 13.14 -25.20 4.18
N ALA A 131 12.07 -25.99 4.11
CA ALA A 131 11.85 -26.92 3.01
C ALA A 131 11.53 -26.21 1.66
N LEU A 132 10.87 -25.05 1.71
CA LEU A 132 10.51 -24.29 0.50
C LEU A 132 11.68 -23.52 -0.12
N LYS A 133 12.69 -23.13 0.67
CA LYS A 133 13.94 -22.53 0.13
C LYS A 133 14.59 -23.45 -0.90
N ASP A 134 14.56 -24.76 -0.66
CA ASP A 134 15.12 -25.74 -1.58
C ASP A 134 14.22 -26.00 -2.81
N ALA A 135 12.91 -25.80 -2.68
CA ALA A 135 11.93 -26.11 -3.73
C ALA A 135 11.75 -24.98 -4.77
N LYS A 136 12.42 -23.84 -4.58
CA LYS A 136 12.34 -22.63 -5.44
C LYS A 136 10.90 -22.20 -5.76
N ASN A 137 9.98 -22.30 -4.79
CA ASN A 137 8.58 -21.89 -4.97
C ASN A 137 8.31 -20.47 -4.49
N ASP A 138 8.63 -19.47 -5.31
CA ASP A 138 8.56 -18.05 -4.97
C ASP A 138 7.17 -17.61 -4.47
N ARG A 139 6.08 -18.10 -5.09
CA ARG A 139 4.71 -17.71 -4.72
C ARG A 139 4.31 -18.23 -3.34
N LEU A 140 4.54 -19.52 -3.09
CA LEU A 140 4.22 -20.13 -1.81
C LEU A 140 5.15 -19.62 -0.71
N TRP A 141 6.44 -19.44 -1.02
CA TRP A 141 7.42 -18.85 -0.13
C TRP A 141 6.99 -17.44 0.31
N PHE A 142 6.53 -16.60 -0.63
CA PHE A 142 6.04 -15.26 -0.33
C PHE A 142 4.82 -15.31 0.60
N LYS A 143 3.76 -16.05 0.23
CA LYS A 143 2.54 -16.17 1.06
C LYS A 143 2.82 -16.69 2.47
N THR A 144 3.72 -17.68 2.58
CA THR A 144 4.09 -18.29 3.87
C THR A 144 4.86 -17.29 4.74
N ASN A 145 5.80 -16.54 4.16
CA ASN A 145 6.51 -15.46 4.87
C ASN A 145 5.59 -14.31 5.28
N THR A 146 4.64 -13.90 4.43
CA THR A 146 3.67 -12.85 4.77
C THR A 146 2.78 -13.28 5.94
N LYS A 147 2.32 -14.55 5.96
CA LYS A 147 1.56 -15.09 7.10
C LYS A 147 2.42 -15.18 8.38
N LEU A 148 3.67 -15.61 8.27
CA LEU A 148 4.62 -15.64 9.40
C LEU A 148 4.92 -14.22 9.91
N GLY A 149 5.02 -13.23 9.02
CA GLY A 149 5.19 -11.82 9.39
C GLY A 149 4.01 -11.29 10.21
N LYS A 150 2.77 -11.60 9.82
CA LYS A 150 1.57 -11.27 10.62
C LYS A 150 1.62 -11.90 12.01
N LEU A 151 2.04 -13.16 12.11
CA LEU A 151 2.17 -13.86 13.39
C LEU A 151 3.23 -13.20 14.30
N TYR A 152 4.37 -12.81 13.75
CA TYR A 152 5.40 -12.10 14.51
C TYR A 152 4.96 -10.71 14.96
N TYR A 153 4.15 -10.03 14.15
CA TYR A 153 3.51 -8.79 14.54
C TYR A 153 2.56 -8.99 15.73
N ASP A 154 1.70 -10.01 15.68
CA ASP A 154 0.77 -10.33 16.78
C ASP A 154 1.48 -10.74 18.08
N ARG A 155 2.72 -11.28 17.97
CA ARG A 155 3.57 -11.64 19.11
C ARG A 155 4.47 -10.48 19.60
N GLU A 156 4.40 -9.32 18.96
CA GLU A 156 5.25 -8.15 19.22
C GLU A 156 6.77 -8.42 19.05
N ASP A 157 7.17 -9.49 18.34
CA ASP A 157 8.57 -9.78 18.03
C ASP A 157 9.00 -9.05 16.76
N TYR A 158 9.24 -7.75 16.92
CA TYR A 158 9.56 -6.90 15.78
C TYR A 158 10.96 -7.14 15.20
N ASN A 159 11.87 -7.77 15.95
CA ASN A 159 13.23 -8.04 15.47
C ASN A 159 13.24 -9.14 14.42
N LYS A 160 12.47 -10.21 14.64
CA LYS A 160 12.30 -11.27 13.65
C LYS A 160 11.46 -10.81 12.48
N LEU A 161 10.40 -10.03 12.74
CA LEU A 161 9.59 -9.40 11.69
C LEU A 161 10.45 -8.55 10.73
N ALA A 162 11.32 -7.68 11.25
CA ALA A 162 12.20 -6.86 10.43
C ALA A 162 13.18 -7.68 9.55
N LYS A 163 13.61 -8.86 10.01
CA LYS A 163 14.44 -9.77 9.19
C LYS A 163 13.65 -10.37 8.03
N ILE A 164 12.40 -10.77 8.28
CA ILE A 164 11.52 -11.33 7.25
C ILE A 164 11.15 -10.27 6.22
N LEU A 165 10.81 -9.06 6.67
CA LEU A 165 10.47 -7.95 5.78
C LEU A 165 11.64 -7.58 4.86
N LYS A 166 12.89 -7.59 5.38
CA LYS A 166 14.09 -7.44 4.52
C LYS A 166 14.23 -8.54 3.46
N GLN A 167 13.93 -9.79 3.81
CA GLN A 167 13.99 -10.91 2.85
C GLN A 167 12.89 -10.80 1.80
N LEU A 168 11.67 -10.44 2.21
CA LEU A 168 10.54 -10.19 1.32
C LEU A 168 10.82 -9.04 0.37
N HIS A 169 11.35 -7.93 0.88
CA HIS A 169 11.71 -6.76 0.08
C HIS A 169 12.82 -7.09 -0.92
N GLN A 170 13.84 -7.86 -0.53
CA GLN A 170 14.87 -8.35 -1.45
C GLN A 170 14.29 -9.25 -2.56
N SER A 171 13.25 -10.04 -2.27
CA SER A 171 12.60 -10.90 -3.26
C SER A 171 11.73 -10.13 -4.27
N CYS A 172 11.38 -8.89 -3.95
CA CYS A 172 10.61 -8.00 -4.81
C CYS A 172 11.48 -7.04 -5.63
N LYS A 173 12.80 -7.00 -5.37
CA LYS A 173 13.75 -6.25 -6.19
C LYS A 173 14.17 -7.04 -7.41
N THR A 174 14.31 -6.35 -8.54
CA THR A 174 14.92 -6.87 -9.77
C THR A 174 16.44 -6.97 -9.61
N ASP A 175 17.12 -7.67 -10.54
CA ASP A 175 18.59 -7.79 -10.55
C ASP A 175 19.30 -6.42 -10.64
N ASP A 176 18.60 -5.38 -11.10
CA ASP A 176 19.09 -3.99 -11.18
C ASP A 176 18.85 -3.18 -9.89
N GLY A 177 18.22 -3.78 -8.86
CA GLY A 177 17.98 -3.14 -7.57
C GLY A 177 16.75 -2.23 -7.50
N GLU A 178 16.00 -2.09 -8.60
CA GLU A 178 14.70 -1.41 -8.67
C GLU A 178 13.54 -2.36 -8.36
N ASP A 179 12.45 -1.81 -7.81
CA ASP A 179 11.27 -2.57 -7.40
C ASP A 179 10.51 -3.11 -8.63
N ASP A 180 10.20 -4.42 -8.64
CA ASP A 180 9.52 -5.08 -9.75
C ASP A 180 8.02 -4.70 -9.78
N LEU A 181 7.62 -3.89 -10.77
CA LEU A 181 6.24 -3.47 -11.02
C LEU A 181 5.26 -4.65 -11.15
N LYS A 182 5.70 -5.82 -11.65
CA LYS A 182 4.85 -7.03 -11.75
C LYS A 182 4.52 -7.64 -10.38
N LYS A 183 5.29 -7.28 -9.35
CA LYS A 183 5.08 -7.67 -7.95
C LYS A 183 4.51 -6.50 -7.12
N GLY A 184 3.96 -5.46 -7.75
CA GLY A 184 3.42 -4.29 -7.05
C GLY A 184 2.41 -4.63 -5.93
N THR A 185 1.50 -5.58 -6.15
CA THR A 185 0.56 -6.02 -5.10
C THR A 185 1.27 -6.67 -3.91
N GLN A 186 2.32 -7.45 -4.16
CA GLN A 186 3.14 -8.07 -3.10
C GLN A 186 3.95 -7.02 -2.34
N LEU A 187 4.49 -6.04 -3.05
CA LEU A 187 5.23 -4.92 -2.47
C LEU A 187 4.33 -4.06 -1.55
N LEU A 188 3.09 -3.80 -1.98
CA LEU A 188 2.08 -3.11 -1.15
C LEU A 188 1.75 -3.89 0.13
N GLU A 189 1.67 -5.22 0.07
CA GLU A 189 1.50 -6.04 1.29
C GLU A 189 2.69 -5.94 2.24
N ILE A 190 3.93 -5.90 1.70
CA ILE A 190 5.14 -5.71 2.50
C ILE A 190 5.14 -4.34 3.18
N TYR A 191 4.88 -3.28 2.42
CA TYR A 191 4.83 -1.93 2.97
C TYR A 191 3.73 -1.79 4.02
N ALA A 192 2.55 -2.40 3.80
CA ALA A 192 1.49 -2.41 4.81
C ALA A 192 1.95 -3.05 6.13
N LEU A 193 2.68 -4.18 6.08
CA LEU A 193 3.23 -4.83 7.27
C LEU A 193 4.36 -4.01 7.93
N GLU A 194 5.22 -3.36 7.14
CA GLU A 194 6.26 -2.46 7.64
C GLU A 194 5.65 -1.26 8.37
N ILE A 195 4.64 -0.64 7.78
CA ILE A 195 3.91 0.48 8.39
C ILE A 195 3.27 0.04 9.71
N GLN A 196 2.62 -1.13 9.75
CA GLN A 196 2.05 -1.68 10.98
C GLN A 196 3.13 -1.87 12.07
N MET A 197 4.27 -2.49 11.71
CA MET A 197 5.40 -2.68 12.62
C MET A 197 5.93 -1.35 13.18
N TYR A 198 6.19 -0.36 12.32
CA TYR A 198 6.75 0.92 12.76
C TYR A 198 5.76 1.77 13.56
N THR A 199 4.46 1.62 13.27
CA THR A 199 3.38 2.25 14.05
C THR A 199 3.37 1.69 15.47
N ALA A 200 3.44 0.36 15.62
CA ALA A 200 3.49 -0.29 16.92
C ALA A 200 4.76 0.06 17.72
N GLN A 201 5.91 0.20 17.03
CA GLN A 201 7.18 0.64 17.65
C GLN A 201 7.24 2.13 18.01
N LYS A 202 6.23 2.94 17.64
CA LYS A 202 6.24 4.42 17.75
C LYS A 202 7.48 5.07 17.13
N ASN A 203 8.07 4.43 16.13
CA ASN A 203 9.29 4.93 15.48
C ASN A 203 8.92 5.88 14.34
N ASN A 204 8.55 7.11 14.70
CA ASN A 204 8.07 8.12 13.77
C ASN A 204 9.08 8.49 12.68
N LYS A 205 10.39 8.31 12.90
CA LYS A 205 11.43 8.62 11.89
C LYS A 205 11.47 7.61 10.76
N LYS A 206 11.42 6.31 11.08
CA LYS A 206 11.39 5.25 10.06
C LYS A 206 10.02 5.10 9.43
N LEU A 207 8.95 5.31 10.20
CA LEU A 207 7.61 5.43 9.65
C LEU A 207 7.57 6.55 8.60
N LYS A 208 8.11 7.74 8.92
CA LYS A 208 8.19 8.88 8.00
C LYS A 208 8.99 8.57 6.73
N ALA A 209 10.14 7.91 6.83
CA ALA A 209 10.96 7.54 5.68
C ALA A 209 10.33 6.46 4.78
N LEU A 210 9.63 5.49 5.37
CA LEU A 210 8.98 4.40 4.64
C LEU A 210 7.65 4.84 4.04
N TYR A 211 6.93 5.70 4.77
CA TYR A 211 5.80 6.43 4.27
C TYR A 211 6.24 7.34 3.12
N GLU A 212 7.38 8.05 3.21
CA GLU A 212 8.01 8.83 2.13
C GLU A 212 8.45 7.99 0.91
N GLN A 213 8.81 6.72 1.09
CA GLN A 213 9.08 5.80 -0.03
C GLN A 213 7.80 5.27 -0.67
N SER A 214 6.76 4.99 0.13
CA SER A 214 5.43 4.59 -0.37
C SER A 214 4.58 5.77 -0.86
N LEU A 215 4.96 6.98 -0.46
CA LEU A 215 4.38 8.25 -0.83
C LEU A 215 5.50 9.13 -1.37
N HIS A 216 5.66 9.11 -2.69
CA HIS A 216 6.27 10.20 -3.46
C HIS A 216 5.54 11.56 -3.30
N ILE A 217 4.72 11.73 -2.24
CA ILE A 217 3.86 12.91 -1.96
C ILE A 217 4.65 14.05 -1.31
N LYS A 218 5.82 13.79 -0.73
CA LYS A 218 6.63 14.87 -0.14
C LYS A 218 7.50 15.64 -1.11
N GLU A 219 7.73 15.13 -2.31
CA GLU A 219 8.52 15.84 -3.34
C GLU A 219 7.66 16.70 -4.29
N GLY A 220 6.41 16.97 -3.93
CA GLY A 220 5.52 17.78 -4.76
C GLY A 220 5.02 17.05 -6.01
N GLU A 221 5.30 15.75 -6.16
CA GLU A 221 4.77 14.89 -7.22
C GLU A 221 3.34 14.42 -6.90
N PHE A 222 2.44 15.36 -6.61
CA PHE A 222 1.03 15.08 -6.30
C PHE A 222 0.29 14.40 -7.46
N GLU A 223 0.79 14.56 -8.70
CA GLU A 223 0.22 13.97 -9.90
C GLU A 223 0.43 12.44 -9.97
N LYS A 224 1.63 11.94 -9.60
CA LYS A 224 1.88 10.50 -9.53
C LYS A 224 1.15 9.85 -8.35
N ALA A 225 1.13 10.54 -7.22
CA ALA A 225 0.38 10.07 -6.08
C ALA A 225 -1.13 9.96 -6.33
N HIS A 226 -1.67 10.88 -7.13
CA HIS A 226 -3.05 10.79 -7.59
C HIS A 226 -3.27 9.52 -8.44
N THR A 227 -2.37 9.18 -9.37
CA THR A 227 -2.49 7.95 -10.17
C THR A 227 -2.39 6.71 -9.29
N ASP A 228 -1.44 6.66 -8.36
CA ASP A 228 -1.22 5.51 -7.48
C ASP A 228 -2.42 5.27 -6.55
N PHE A 229 -2.97 6.32 -5.94
CA PHE A 229 -4.17 6.20 -5.12
C PHE A 229 -5.40 5.83 -5.93
N PHE A 230 -5.50 6.27 -7.18
CA PHE A 230 -6.63 5.93 -8.04
C PHE A 230 -6.60 4.45 -8.42
N GLU A 231 -5.43 3.91 -8.78
CA GLU A 231 -5.26 2.48 -9.04
C GLU A 231 -5.48 1.64 -7.78
N ALA A 232 -4.95 2.08 -6.63
CA ALA A 232 -5.18 1.41 -5.35
C ALA A 232 -6.67 1.40 -5.00
N PHE A 233 -7.38 2.51 -5.21
CA PHE A 233 -8.82 2.61 -4.98
C PHE A 233 -9.60 1.60 -5.83
N LYS A 234 -9.29 1.47 -7.13
CA LYS A 234 -9.91 0.46 -8.00
C LYS A 234 -9.72 -0.96 -7.48
N ASN A 235 -8.49 -1.30 -7.11
CA ASN A 235 -8.19 -2.62 -6.55
C ASN A 235 -8.93 -2.88 -5.22
N TYR A 236 -9.08 -1.86 -4.37
CA TYR A 236 -9.83 -1.98 -3.12
C TYR A 236 -11.34 -2.07 -3.32
N ASP A 237 -11.86 -1.43 -4.37
CA ASP A 237 -13.27 -1.48 -4.77
C ASP A 237 -13.62 -2.88 -5.31
N GLU A 238 -12.82 -3.41 -6.24
CA GLU A 238 -12.98 -4.76 -6.80
C GLU A 238 -12.87 -5.86 -5.73
N SER A 239 -12.03 -5.65 -4.70
CA SER A 239 -11.88 -6.59 -3.59
C SER A 239 -12.91 -6.41 -2.46
N GLY A 240 -13.73 -5.35 -2.50
CA GLY A 240 -14.74 -5.08 -1.47
C GLY A 240 -14.18 -4.70 -0.09
N SER A 241 -12.91 -4.30 -0.01
CA SER A 241 -12.23 -4.01 1.26
C SER A 241 -12.76 -2.73 1.93
N PRO A 242 -12.89 -2.70 3.28
CA PRO A 242 -13.27 -1.48 4.00
C PRO A 242 -12.23 -0.36 3.86
N ARG A 243 -10.99 -0.68 3.42
CA ARG A 243 -9.92 0.32 3.19
C ARG A 243 -10.18 1.24 2.00
N ARG A 244 -11.16 0.93 1.14
CA ARG A 244 -11.50 1.78 -0.01
C ARG A 244 -11.91 3.19 0.41
N THR A 245 -12.59 3.34 1.55
CA THR A 245 -13.07 4.65 2.04
C THR A 245 -11.89 5.52 2.45
N THR A 246 -10.91 4.97 3.15
CA THR A 246 -9.66 5.65 3.51
C THR A 246 -8.85 6.03 2.27
N CYS A 247 -8.71 5.09 1.32
CA CYS A 247 -7.98 5.35 0.08
C CYS A 247 -8.64 6.47 -0.74
N LEU A 248 -9.97 6.50 -0.79
CA LEU A 248 -10.72 7.56 -1.45
C LEU A 248 -10.53 8.93 -0.77
N LYS A 249 -10.41 8.99 0.57
CA LYS A 249 -10.04 10.24 1.27
C LYS A 249 -8.67 10.76 0.80
N TYR A 250 -7.68 9.88 0.68
CA TYR A 250 -6.33 10.27 0.23
C TYR A 250 -6.29 10.67 -1.24
N LEU A 251 -7.04 9.98 -2.10
CA LEU A 251 -7.19 10.36 -3.50
C LEU A 251 -7.76 11.78 -3.63
N VAL A 252 -8.81 12.09 -2.88
CA VAL A 252 -9.45 13.41 -2.89
C VAL A 252 -8.48 14.49 -2.39
N LEU A 253 -7.72 14.21 -1.33
CA LEU A 253 -6.70 15.11 -0.82
C LEU A 253 -5.59 15.37 -1.84
N ALA A 254 -5.07 14.32 -2.49
CA ALA A 254 -4.04 14.43 -3.52
C ALA A 254 -4.51 15.28 -4.71
N ASN A 255 -5.77 15.09 -5.12
CA ASN A 255 -6.38 15.90 -6.19
C ASN A 255 -6.43 17.40 -5.83
N MET A 256 -6.86 17.72 -4.61
CA MET A 256 -6.89 19.11 -4.14
C MET A 256 -5.47 19.71 -4.03
N LEU A 257 -4.47 18.94 -3.59
CA LEU A 257 -3.07 19.38 -3.51
C LEU A 257 -2.42 19.62 -4.89
N MET A 258 -2.81 18.83 -5.89
CA MET A 258 -2.41 19.02 -7.30
C MET A 258 -2.95 20.33 -7.90
N LYS A 259 -3.80 21.08 -7.18
CA LYS A 259 -4.52 22.27 -7.67
C LYS A 259 -5.37 21.96 -8.90
N SER A 260 -5.78 20.71 -9.05
CA SER A 260 -6.66 20.27 -10.13
C SER A 260 -8.09 20.73 -9.84
N GLY A 261 -8.77 21.20 -10.87
CA GLY A 261 -10.20 21.54 -10.80
C GLY A 261 -11.13 20.34 -11.02
N ILE A 262 -10.58 19.16 -11.29
CA ILE A 262 -11.34 17.97 -11.68
C ILE A 262 -11.91 17.32 -10.42
N ASN A 263 -13.23 17.14 -10.39
CA ASN A 263 -13.88 16.50 -9.25
C ASN A 263 -13.59 14.99 -9.27
N PRO A 264 -12.91 14.42 -8.25
CA PRO A 264 -12.64 12.98 -8.19
C PRO A 264 -13.93 12.13 -8.16
N PHE A 265 -15.04 12.70 -7.70
CA PHE A 265 -16.35 12.04 -7.65
C PHE A 265 -17.11 11.99 -8.98
N ASP A 266 -16.58 12.60 -10.04
CA ASP A 266 -17.15 12.47 -11.40
C ASP A 266 -16.75 11.14 -12.06
N SER A 267 -15.76 10.43 -11.50
CA SER A 267 -15.38 9.08 -11.92
C SER A 267 -16.52 8.08 -11.66
N GLN A 268 -16.65 7.07 -12.54
CA GLN A 268 -17.73 6.07 -12.43
C GLN A 268 -17.61 5.27 -11.13
N GLU A 269 -16.39 5.09 -10.66
CA GLU A 269 -16.02 4.30 -9.49
C GLU A 269 -16.28 5.07 -8.18
N ALA A 270 -16.05 6.39 -8.12
CA ALA A 270 -16.25 7.18 -6.90
C ALA A 270 -17.68 7.76 -6.77
N LYS A 271 -18.45 7.84 -7.86
CA LYS A 271 -19.80 8.43 -7.90
C LYS A 271 -20.80 7.80 -6.91
N PRO A 272 -20.83 6.46 -6.71
CA PRO A 272 -21.75 5.83 -5.75
C PRO A 272 -21.48 6.26 -4.30
N TYR A 273 -20.21 6.53 -3.99
CA TYR A 273 -19.72 6.82 -2.65
C TYR A 273 -19.94 8.26 -2.18
N LYS A 274 -20.47 9.13 -3.05
CA LYS A 274 -20.70 10.55 -2.75
C LYS A 274 -21.64 10.79 -1.56
N ASN A 275 -22.59 9.89 -1.35
CA ASN A 275 -23.62 10.02 -0.31
C ASN A 275 -23.23 9.33 1.01
N ASP A 276 -22.07 8.66 1.07
CA ASP A 276 -21.65 7.99 2.30
C ASP A 276 -21.28 9.02 3.38
N PRO A 277 -21.76 8.87 4.63
CA PRO A 277 -21.56 9.86 5.68
C PRO A 277 -20.08 10.08 6.04
N GLU A 278 -19.23 9.08 5.79
CA GLU A 278 -17.79 9.17 6.02
C GLU A 278 -17.05 9.94 4.91
N ILE A 279 -17.60 9.94 3.69
CA ILE A 279 -17.01 10.54 2.49
C ILE A 279 -17.65 11.90 2.17
N LEU A 280 -18.89 12.12 2.61
CA LEU A 280 -19.64 13.37 2.45
C LEU A 280 -18.83 14.58 2.92
N ALA A 281 -18.06 14.42 4.01
CA ALA A 281 -17.15 15.45 4.50
C ALA A 281 -16.09 15.83 3.44
N MET A 282 -15.49 14.85 2.76
CA MET A 282 -14.54 15.08 1.67
C MET A 282 -15.21 15.65 0.42
N THR A 283 -16.42 15.21 0.09
CA THR A 283 -17.19 15.78 -1.02
C THR A 283 -17.46 17.26 -0.81
N ASN A 284 -17.88 17.64 0.41
CA ASN A 284 -18.14 19.03 0.76
C ASN A 284 -16.84 19.86 0.78
N LEU A 285 -15.71 19.27 1.18
CA LEU A 285 -14.40 19.93 1.10
C LEU A 285 -13.99 20.20 -0.36
N VAL A 286 -14.23 19.26 -1.27
CA VAL A 286 -13.94 19.47 -2.70
C VAL A 286 -14.82 20.56 -3.28
N SER A 287 -16.13 20.57 -2.97
CA SER A 287 -17.01 21.62 -3.50
C SER A 287 -16.65 23.00 -2.98
N SER A 288 -16.30 23.13 -1.70
CA SER A 288 -15.84 24.41 -1.13
C SER A 288 -14.48 24.83 -1.71
N TYR A 289 -13.58 23.89 -1.96
CA TYR A 289 -12.32 24.14 -2.67
C TYR A 289 -12.55 24.67 -4.10
N GLN A 290 -13.46 24.04 -4.86
CA GLN A 290 -13.80 24.48 -6.22
C GLN A 290 -14.45 25.87 -6.24
N ASN A 291 -15.32 26.17 -5.27
CA ASN A 291 -15.96 27.47 -5.13
C ASN A 291 -15.02 28.55 -4.58
N ASN A 292 -13.83 28.17 -4.08
CA ASN A 292 -12.88 29.02 -3.36
C ASN A 292 -13.52 29.71 -2.13
N ASP A 293 -14.41 29.00 -1.40
CA ASP A 293 -15.03 29.51 -0.18
C ASP A 293 -14.25 29.05 1.05
N ILE A 294 -13.55 30.00 1.69
CA ILE A 294 -12.73 29.73 2.88
C ILE A 294 -13.61 29.48 4.11
N ASN A 295 -14.73 30.19 4.23
CA ASN A 295 -15.60 30.11 5.42
C ASN A 295 -16.32 28.77 5.46
N GLU A 296 -16.84 28.33 4.32
CA GLU A 296 -17.45 27.01 4.19
C GLU A 296 -16.42 25.90 4.48
N PHE A 297 -15.21 26.02 3.91
CA PHE A 297 -14.12 25.07 4.12
C PHE A 297 -13.75 24.94 5.62
N GLU A 298 -13.57 26.06 6.33
CA GLU A 298 -13.28 26.06 7.77
C GLU A 298 -14.44 25.50 8.60
N THR A 299 -15.68 25.77 8.20
CA THR A 299 -16.89 25.26 8.88
C THR A 299 -16.99 23.75 8.74
N ILE A 300 -16.68 23.21 7.56
CA ILE A 300 -16.67 21.76 7.32
C ILE A 300 -15.58 21.09 8.17
N LEU A 301 -14.38 21.66 8.25
CA LEU A 301 -13.30 21.13 9.10
C LEU A 301 -13.67 21.12 10.58
N LYS A 302 -14.39 22.15 11.07
CA LYS A 302 -14.88 22.19 12.46
C LYS A 302 -15.96 21.15 12.71
N THR A 303 -16.90 21.00 11.78
CA THR A 303 -18.06 20.10 11.91
C THR A 303 -17.66 18.63 11.82
N HIS A 304 -16.79 18.29 10.88
CA HIS A 304 -16.34 16.92 10.60
C HIS A 304 -14.94 16.61 11.14
N ARG A 305 -14.54 17.29 12.23
CA ARG A 305 -13.20 17.18 12.83
C ARG A 305 -12.78 15.73 13.08
N LYS A 306 -13.67 14.89 13.62
CA LYS A 306 -13.36 13.47 13.91
C LYS A 306 -13.02 12.66 12.66
N ASN A 307 -13.64 12.95 11.52
CA ASN A 307 -13.44 12.15 10.31
C ASN A 307 -12.18 12.56 9.53
N ILE A 308 -11.69 13.78 9.75
CA ILE A 308 -10.62 14.42 8.97
C ILE A 308 -9.34 14.60 9.81
N MET A 309 -9.45 15.11 11.05
CA MET A 309 -8.31 15.45 11.90
C MET A 309 -7.78 14.29 12.74
N ASP A 310 -8.54 13.22 12.89
CA ASP A 310 -8.05 11.99 13.55
C ASP A 310 -7.00 11.28 12.69
N ASP A 311 -6.98 11.57 11.38
CA ASP A 311 -5.97 11.07 10.45
C ASP A 311 -4.71 11.96 10.47
N PRO A 312 -3.55 11.42 10.92
CA PRO A 312 -2.31 12.18 10.99
C PRO A 312 -1.81 12.66 9.64
N PHE A 313 -2.07 11.90 8.57
CA PHE A 313 -1.61 12.23 7.23
C PHE A 313 -2.38 13.40 6.64
N ILE A 314 -3.72 13.36 6.74
CA ILE A 314 -4.57 14.44 6.24
C ILE A 314 -4.27 15.74 7.00
N LYS A 315 -4.02 15.64 8.30
CA LYS A 315 -3.71 16.79 9.15
C LYS A 315 -2.42 17.52 8.74
N GLU A 316 -1.38 16.81 8.29
CA GLU A 316 -0.12 17.44 7.84
C GLU A 316 -0.34 18.29 6.58
N HIS A 317 -1.24 17.87 5.68
CA HIS A 317 -1.47 18.55 4.40
C HIS A 317 -2.63 19.54 4.40
N ILE A 318 -3.42 19.61 5.47
CA ILE A 318 -4.58 20.52 5.54
C ILE A 318 -4.14 21.98 5.55
N GLU A 319 -2.99 22.29 6.15
CA GLU A 319 -2.42 23.65 6.23
C GLU A 319 -2.00 24.14 4.85
N ASP A 320 -1.35 23.27 4.05
CA ASP A 320 -1.00 23.56 2.65
C ASP A 320 -2.24 23.81 1.79
N LEU A 321 -3.32 23.04 2.03
CA LEU A 321 -4.57 23.22 1.31
C LEU A 321 -5.22 24.58 1.63
N LEU A 322 -5.28 24.95 2.91
CA LEU A 322 -5.78 26.26 3.33
C LEU A 322 -4.95 27.38 2.72
N ARG A 323 -3.62 27.25 2.70
CA ARG A 323 -2.73 28.21 2.06
C ARG A 323 -3.00 28.33 0.56
N ASN A 324 -3.24 27.22 -0.13
CA ASN A 324 -3.57 27.21 -1.56
C ASN A 324 -4.90 27.91 -1.86
N ILE A 325 -5.97 27.62 -1.11
CA ILE A 325 -7.28 28.29 -1.28
C ILE A 325 -7.13 29.79 -1.01
N ARG A 326 -6.49 30.17 0.10
CA ARG A 326 -6.27 31.58 0.47
C ARG A 326 -5.50 32.32 -0.62
N THR A 327 -4.51 31.68 -1.23
CA THR A 327 -3.76 32.25 -2.36
C THR A 327 -4.66 32.49 -3.58
N GLN A 328 -5.52 31.54 -3.94
CA GLN A 328 -6.46 31.70 -5.06
C GLN A 328 -7.47 32.82 -4.83
N VAL A 329 -8.06 32.86 -3.63
CA VAL A 329 -9.00 33.93 -3.22
C VAL A 329 -8.31 35.29 -3.21
N LEU A 330 -7.09 35.36 -2.66
CA LEU A 330 -6.28 36.57 -2.65
C LEU A 330 -6.04 37.11 -4.06
N ILE A 331 -5.60 36.26 -5.00
CA ILE A 331 -5.36 36.66 -6.40
C ILE A 331 -6.65 37.20 -7.04
N LYS A 332 -7.80 36.58 -6.77
CA LYS A 332 -9.10 37.05 -7.29
C LYS A 332 -9.52 38.37 -6.65
N LEU A 333 -9.27 38.54 -5.36
CA LEU A 333 -9.62 39.73 -4.59
C LEU A 333 -8.81 40.96 -5.00
N ILE A 334 -7.51 40.81 -5.27
CA ILE A 334 -6.62 41.94 -5.58
C ILE A 334 -6.74 42.44 -7.04
N LYS A 335 -7.22 41.60 -7.98
CA LYS A 335 -7.33 41.92 -9.42
C LYS A 335 -7.97 43.27 -9.75
N PRO A 336 -9.11 43.68 -9.16
CA PRO A 336 -9.75 44.96 -9.49
C PRO A 336 -9.09 46.18 -8.85
N TYR A 337 -8.19 46.00 -7.88
CA TYR A 337 -7.59 47.10 -7.13
C TYR A 337 -6.22 47.49 -7.68
N THR A 338 -5.83 48.74 -7.46
CA THR A 338 -4.45 49.22 -7.70
C THR A 338 -3.68 49.39 -6.39
N ARG A 339 -4.40 49.77 -5.33
CA ARG A 339 -3.89 49.90 -3.96
C ARG A 339 -4.95 49.29 -3.05
N ILE A 340 -4.54 48.39 -2.18
CA ILE A 340 -5.46 47.68 -1.28
C ILE A 340 -4.87 47.61 0.12
N HIS A 341 -5.68 47.90 1.13
CA HIS A 341 -5.25 47.86 2.53
C HIS A 341 -5.10 46.40 3.00
N ILE A 342 -3.98 46.08 3.65
CA ILE A 342 -3.73 44.75 4.24
C ILE A 342 -4.81 44.39 5.29
N PRO A 343 -5.26 45.31 6.17
CA PRO A 343 -6.37 45.03 7.09
C PRO A 343 -7.69 44.67 6.40
N PHE A 344 -7.93 45.15 5.17
CA PHE A 344 -9.12 44.79 4.40
C PHE A 344 -9.01 43.33 3.91
N ILE A 345 -7.84 42.94 3.40
CA ILE A 345 -7.56 41.56 2.98
C ILE A 345 -7.65 40.59 4.17
N SER A 346 -7.13 40.99 5.34
CA SER A 346 -7.20 40.22 6.58
C SER A 346 -8.64 39.89 6.99
N ARG A 347 -9.56 40.87 6.89
CA ARG A 347 -10.98 40.65 7.18
C ARG A 347 -11.65 39.72 6.17
N GLU A 348 -11.30 39.85 4.89
CA GLU A 348 -11.90 39.04 3.83
C GLU A 348 -11.41 37.59 3.84
N LEU A 349 -10.13 37.36 4.18
CA LEU A 349 -9.53 36.02 4.27
C LEU A 349 -9.66 35.38 5.66
N ASN A 350 -10.20 36.11 6.64
CA ASN A 350 -10.35 35.68 8.04
C ASN A 350 -9.02 35.21 8.70
N ILE A 351 -7.93 35.94 8.45
CA ILE A 351 -6.59 35.65 9.00
C ILE A 351 -5.92 36.91 9.52
N ASP A 352 -4.93 36.74 10.41
CA ASP A 352 -4.18 37.85 10.98
C ASP A 352 -3.38 38.62 9.92
N ALA A 353 -3.25 39.93 10.11
CA ALA A 353 -2.55 40.80 9.16
C ALA A 353 -1.08 40.37 8.92
N SER A 354 -0.42 39.79 9.93
CA SER A 354 0.94 39.24 9.81
C SER A 354 1.01 37.98 8.93
N GLU A 355 -0.03 37.14 8.97
CA GLU A 355 -0.12 35.98 8.09
C GLU A 355 -0.43 36.40 6.65
N VAL A 356 -1.30 37.41 6.47
CA VAL A 356 -1.55 38.02 5.14
C VAL A 356 -0.25 38.56 4.55
N GLU A 357 0.56 39.26 5.34
CA GLU A 357 1.84 39.79 4.90
C GLU A 357 2.79 38.66 4.48
N SER A 358 2.92 37.61 5.30
CA SER A 358 3.74 36.44 4.99
C SER A 358 3.27 35.73 3.70
N LEU A 359 1.95 35.62 3.52
CA LEU A 359 1.34 35.05 2.32
C LEU A 359 1.64 35.92 1.09
N LEU A 360 1.47 37.24 1.20
CA LEU A 360 1.79 38.20 0.13
C LEU A 360 3.27 38.15 -0.25
N VAL A 361 4.19 38.07 0.72
CA VAL A 361 5.62 37.92 0.46
C VAL A 361 5.89 36.67 -0.36
N SER A 362 5.33 35.53 0.04
CA SER A 362 5.49 34.28 -0.73
C SER A 362 4.90 34.39 -2.14
N CYS A 363 3.72 34.99 -2.29
CA CYS A 363 3.07 35.17 -3.59
C CYS A 363 3.86 36.08 -4.54
N ILE A 364 4.53 37.11 -4.00
CA ILE A 364 5.38 38.03 -4.76
C ILE A 364 6.67 37.33 -5.19
N LEU A 365 7.30 36.56 -4.29
CA LEU A 365 8.50 35.75 -4.61
C LEU A 365 8.20 34.69 -5.68
N ASP A 366 7.04 34.05 -5.59
CA ASP A 366 6.56 33.06 -6.58
C ASP A 366 6.11 33.71 -7.91
N ASN A 367 6.24 35.04 -8.06
CA ASN A 367 5.80 35.84 -9.21
C ASN A 367 4.31 35.71 -9.56
N THR A 368 3.49 35.17 -8.64
CA THR A 368 2.03 35.05 -8.82
C THR A 368 1.33 36.40 -8.67
N VAL A 369 1.85 37.26 -7.78
CA VAL A 369 1.34 38.62 -7.54
C VAL A 369 2.44 39.62 -7.85
N ARG A 370 2.14 40.55 -8.77
CA ARG A 370 3.07 41.64 -9.12
C ARG A 370 2.74 42.89 -8.31
N GLY A 371 3.41 43.05 -7.18
CA GLY A 371 3.18 44.19 -6.30
C GLY A 371 4.34 44.46 -5.35
N LYS A 372 4.22 45.55 -4.60
CA LYS A 372 5.12 45.92 -3.50
C LYS A 372 4.28 46.11 -2.25
N ILE A 373 4.82 45.68 -1.12
CA ILE A 373 4.19 45.82 0.19
C ILE A 373 4.73 47.10 0.83
N ASP A 374 3.84 48.03 1.16
CA ASP A 374 4.15 49.17 2.03
C ASP A 374 3.77 48.81 3.46
N GLN A 375 4.76 48.39 4.25
CA GLN A 375 4.56 47.95 5.62
C GLN A 375 4.22 49.11 6.57
N VAL A 376 4.63 50.35 6.25
CA VAL A 376 4.37 51.53 7.09
C VAL A 376 2.90 51.93 6.99
N ASN A 377 2.38 52.00 5.76
CA ASN A 377 0.98 52.37 5.52
C ASN A 377 0.03 51.18 5.51
N GLN A 378 0.55 49.94 5.62
CA GLN A 378 -0.22 48.69 5.57
C GLN A 378 -1.05 48.59 4.27
N VAL A 379 -0.41 48.88 3.14
CA VAL A 379 -1.02 48.87 1.80
C VAL A 379 -0.20 48.01 0.85
N LEU A 380 -0.89 47.18 0.07
CA LEU A 380 -0.32 46.49 -1.08
C LEU A 380 -0.50 47.38 -2.32
N GLU A 381 0.61 47.76 -2.95
CA GLU A 381 0.61 48.51 -4.20
C GLU A 381 0.88 47.57 -5.37
N LEU A 382 -0.10 47.45 -6.26
CA LEU A 382 -0.01 46.56 -7.41
C LEU A 382 0.68 47.30 -8.56
N SER A 383 1.71 46.67 -9.11
CA SER A 383 2.46 47.25 -10.23
C SER A 383 1.66 47.05 -11.52
N LYS A 384 1.19 48.15 -12.13
CA LYS A 384 0.75 48.09 -13.53
C LYS A 384 1.96 47.75 -14.41
N GLU A 385 1.78 46.87 -15.39
CA GLU A 385 2.86 46.47 -16.30
C GLU A 385 3.57 47.71 -16.86
N SER A 386 4.87 47.85 -16.57
CA SER A 386 5.66 48.89 -17.20
C SER A 386 5.95 48.42 -18.63
N VAL A 387 5.36 49.13 -19.59
CA VAL A 387 5.44 48.84 -21.04
C VAL A 387 6.90 48.84 -21.56
N CYS A 388 7.86 49.29 -20.75
CA CYS A 388 9.22 49.56 -21.20
C CYS A 388 10.29 48.58 -20.71
N GLY A 389 9.98 47.69 -19.74
CA GLY A 389 10.96 46.77 -19.16
C GLY A 389 11.62 45.84 -20.18
N ALA A 390 10.82 45.19 -21.03
CA ALA A 390 11.31 44.23 -22.03
C ALA A 390 12.26 44.88 -23.06
N ARG A 391 11.94 46.10 -23.52
CA ARG A 391 12.77 46.83 -24.49
C ARG A 391 14.12 47.24 -23.90
N TYR A 392 14.13 47.76 -22.67
CA TYR A 392 15.39 48.12 -22.02
C TYR A 392 16.27 46.91 -21.73
N THR A 393 15.68 45.78 -21.30
CA THR A 393 16.45 44.54 -21.10
C THR A 393 17.05 43.99 -22.41
N ALA A 394 16.35 44.15 -23.54
CA ALA A 394 16.88 43.73 -24.84
C ALA A 394 18.04 44.62 -25.30
N ILE A 395 17.93 45.93 -25.12
CA ILE A 395 19.00 46.89 -25.44
C ILE A 395 20.23 46.60 -24.56
N ASP A 396 20.06 46.41 -23.26
CA ASP A 396 21.17 46.16 -22.33
C ASP A 396 21.91 44.84 -22.64
N LYS A 397 21.17 43.78 -22.99
CA LYS A 397 21.75 42.53 -23.51
C LYS A 397 22.57 42.76 -24.77
N TRP A 398 22.04 43.55 -25.71
CA TRP A 398 22.76 43.86 -26.94
C TRP A 398 24.03 44.69 -26.68
N THR A 399 23.96 45.67 -25.77
CA THR A 399 25.11 46.47 -25.35
C THR A 399 26.19 45.59 -24.74
N HIS A 400 25.85 44.67 -23.83
CA HIS A 400 26.81 43.73 -23.25
C HIS A 400 27.50 42.87 -24.33
N GLN A 401 26.74 42.32 -25.28
CA GLN A 401 27.29 41.52 -26.38
C GLN A 401 28.23 42.33 -27.27
N LEU A 402 27.89 43.58 -27.57
CA LEU A 402 28.75 44.50 -28.33
C LEU A 402 30.05 44.82 -27.58
N THR A 403 29.98 45.04 -26.26
CA THR A 403 31.18 45.28 -25.44
C THR A 403 32.10 44.05 -25.41
N THR A 404 31.55 42.84 -25.27
CA THR A 404 32.33 41.60 -25.35
C THR A 404 32.96 41.40 -26.73
N LEU A 405 32.22 41.69 -27.80
CA LEU A 405 32.75 41.62 -29.17
C LEU A 405 33.89 42.62 -29.38
N GLN A 406 33.72 43.86 -28.92
CA GLN A 406 34.75 44.89 -28.97
C GLN A 406 36.03 44.41 -28.28
N GLN A 407 35.94 43.92 -27.04
CA GLN A 407 37.09 43.39 -26.29
C GLN A 407 37.78 42.24 -27.04
N THR A 408 37.00 41.34 -27.66
CA THR A 408 37.54 40.21 -28.42
C THR A 408 38.30 40.66 -29.67
N VAL A 409 37.81 41.69 -30.37
CA VAL A 409 38.48 42.27 -31.54
C VAL A 409 39.75 43.00 -31.12
N THR A 410 39.71 43.81 -30.07
CA THR A 410 40.89 44.52 -29.56
C THR A 410 41.98 43.55 -29.12
N ASN A 411 41.63 42.46 -28.44
CA ASN A 411 42.58 41.43 -27.99
C ASN A 411 43.21 40.61 -29.13
N LYS A 412 42.64 40.63 -30.35
CA LYS A 412 43.23 39.99 -31.53
C LYS A 412 44.14 40.92 -32.34
N MET A 413 44.07 42.23 -32.09
CA MET A 413 44.86 43.24 -32.77
C MET A 413 46.12 43.64 -31.99
N ALA A 414 46.12 43.42 -30.66
CA ALA A 414 47.34 43.34 -29.85
C ALA A 414 47.98 41.96 -30.00
#